data_AF-A0A831JPS4-F1
#
_entry.id   AF-A0A831JPS4-F1
#
_cell.length_a   1.000
_cell.length_b   1.000
_cell.length_c   1.000
_cell.angle_alpha   90.00
_cell.angle_beta   90.00
_cell.angle_gamma   90.00
#
_symmetry.space_group_name_H-M   'P 1'
#
loop_
_entity.id
_entity.type
_entity.pdbx_description
1 polymer ?
#
loop_
_entity_poly.entity_id
_entity_poly.type
_entity_poly.pdbx_seq_one_letter_code
_entity_poly.pdbx_strand_id
1 'polypeptide(L)'
;MEMNRFEDLREQVRVLRVTSSPLYHFFGYYDKCPWSKNGEWMLCLETKFMDKPPSPQDKANICLIDYAHDLSLRRLSQTSAWNWQQGCMLQWFPGKENTTIIYNSRERGRFISVILNIDSGERWSLPMPVYTLSPDGKYALSLNFARLNDTRPGYGYCGVKDPWYSEKAPSKDGIYLIDIESRSYELIISLQELAQIAPQPSFEGTKHWVNHLLFNTRGNRFVFLHRWARPGGRFLTRMFTADRDGTDLHLLVNSGVVSHFDWKDDKYILAWCK
;
A
#
# COMPACT_ATOMS: atom_id res chain seq x y z
N MET A 1 21.20 15.50 39.12
CA MET A 1 21.08 14.83 37.80
C MET A 1 20.08 15.66 37.02
N GLU A 2 20.59 16.66 36.30
CA GLU A 2 19.73 17.61 35.58
C GLU A 2 19.01 16.89 34.45
N MET A 3 17.69 16.97 34.51
CA MET A 3 16.79 16.50 33.47
C MET A 3 17.02 17.41 32.25
N ASN A 4 17.60 16.85 31.19
CA ASN A 4 17.86 17.54 29.93
C ASN A 4 16.67 18.44 29.54
N ARG A 5 16.90 19.75 29.53
CA ARG A 5 16.03 20.71 28.86
C ARG A 5 16.02 20.30 27.39
N PHE A 6 14.90 19.78 26.91
CA PHE A 6 14.59 19.85 25.49
C PHE A 6 14.47 21.35 25.18
N GLU A 7 15.57 21.98 24.79
CA GLU A 7 15.52 23.25 24.05
C GLU A 7 14.52 23.08 22.91
N ASP A 8 13.74 24.12 22.63
CA ASP A 8 12.66 24.04 21.66
C ASP A 8 13.23 23.59 20.31
N LEU A 9 12.97 22.33 19.93
CA LEU A 9 13.48 21.72 18.69
C LEU A 9 13.14 22.57 17.45
N ARG A 10 12.14 23.46 17.55
CA ARG A 10 11.80 24.45 16.52
C ARG A 10 12.92 25.46 16.21
N GLU A 11 13.81 25.73 17.16
CA GLU A 11 14.98 26.58 16.95
C GLU A 11 16.15 25.82 16.31
N GLN A 12 16.14 24.48 16.37
CA GLN A 12 17.20 23.63 15.83
C GLN A 12 16.86 23.02 14.46
N VAL A 13 15.57 23.00 14.08
CA VAL A 13 15.10 22.38 12.84
C VAL A 13 14.17 23.34 12.09
N ARG A 14 14.48 23.60 10.82
CA ARG A 14 13.61 24.40 9.95
C ARG A 14 12.33 23.63 9.65
N VAL A 15 11.20 24.09 10.16
CA VAL A 15 9.87 23.58 9.82
C VAL A 15 9.31 24.39 8.66
N LEU A 16 8.99 23.72 7.55
CA LEU A 16 8.38 24.33 6.36
C LEU A 16 6.99 23.74 6.13
N ARG A 17 5.98 24.62 6.06
CA ARG A 17 4.63 24.25 5.63
C ARG A 17 4.59 24.19 4.10
N VAL A 18 4.25 23.03 3.54
CA VAL A 18 4.24 22.78 2.08
C VAL A 18 2.84 22.78 1.46
N THR A 19 1.78 22.89 2.26
CA THR A 19 0.39 22.90 1.78
C THR A 19 -0.40 24.00 2.47
N SER A 20 -1.51 24.41 1.87
CA SER A 20 -2.33 25.55 2.33
C SER A 20 -3.79 25.15 2.56
N SER A 21 -4.41 25.79 3.55
CA SER A 21 -5.86 25.73 3.78
C SER A 21 -6.64 26.29 2.58
N PRO A 22 -7.94 25.98 2.40
CA PRO A 22 -8.87 25.35 3.36
C PRO A 22 -9.00 23.83 3.26
N LEU A 23 -8.33 23.19 2.30
CA LEU A 23 -8.41 21.74 2.12
C LEU A 23 -7.39 21.00 3.00
N TYR A 24 -7.58 19.69 3.12
CA TYR A 24 -6.73 18.82 3.92
C TYR A 24 -5.80 18.02 3.04
N HIS A 25 -4.55 17.88 3.46
CA HIS A 25 -3.52 17.19 2.70
C HIS A 25 -2.85 16.10 3.52
N PHE A 26 -2.64 14.96 2.90
CA PHE A 26 -1.89 13.83 3.44
C PHE A 26 -1.19 13.12 2.28
N PHE A 27 -0.42 12.07 2.53
CA PHE A 27 0.22 11.33 1.44
C PHE A 27 -0.31 9.90 1.33
N GLY A 28 0.01 9.06 2.31
CA GLY A 28 -0.37 7.65 2.27
C GLY A 28 0.48 6.82 3.21
N TYR A 29 0.93 5.67 2.73
CA TYR A 29 1.61 4.68 3.54
C TYR A 29 3.09 5.01 3.79
N TYR A 30 3.62 4.56 4.92
CA TYR A 30 4.96 4.93 5.40
C TYR A 30 6.11 4.41 4.53
N ASP A 31 5.88 3.37 3.74
CA ASP A 31 6.89 2.73 2.91
C ASP A 31 7.04 3.40 1.53
N LYS A 32 6.26 4.46 1.26
CA LYS A 32 6.32 5.22 0.01
C LYS A 32 6.97 6.58 0.26
N CYS A 33 7.84 6.99 -0.65
CA CYS A 33 8.46 8.31 -0.63
C CYS A 33 7.57 9.33 -1.37
N PRO A 34 7.19 10.47 -0.77
CA PRO A 34 6.44 11.50 -1.49
C PRO A 34 7.34 12.34 -2.41
N TRP A 35 8.65 12.40 -2.17
CA TRP A 35 9.58 13.16 -3.01
C TRP A 35 9.98 12.41 -4.27
N SER A 36 10.10 13.14 -5.38
CA SER A 36 10.77 12.65 -6.58
C SER A 36 12.24 12.37 -6.30
N LYS A 37 12.88 11.59 -7.16
CA LYS A 37 14.29 11.21 -6.98
C LYS A 37 15.25 12.40 -7.01
N ASN A 38 14.94 13.44 -7.78
CA ASN A 38 15.72 14.69 -7.81
C ASN A 38 15.31 15.69 -6.70
N GLY A 39 14.28 15.38 -5.90
CA GLY A 39 13.79 16.25 -4.84
C GLY A 39 13.03 17.50 -5.31
N GLU A 40 12.76 17.65 -6.61
CA GLU A 40 12.03 18.81 -7.15
C GLU A 40 10.54 18.77 -6.84
N TRP A 41 9.97 17.57 -6.82
CA TRP A 41 8.53 17.39 -6.71
C TRP A 41 8.17 16.65 -5.44
N MET A 42 7.04 17.03 -4.83
CA MET A 42 6.44 16.30 -3.72
C MET A 42 4.99 15.93 -4.05
N LEU A 43 4.64 14.65 -3.86
CA LEU A 43 3.29 14.14 -4.04
C LEU A 43 2.46 14.27 -2.76
N CYS A 44 1.18 14.59 -2.91
CA CYS A 44 0.20 14.48 -1.84
C CYS A 44 -1.20 14.17 -2.37
N LEU A 45 -2.06 13.72 -1.47
CA LEU A 45 -3.50 13.63 -1.63
C LEU A 45 -4.16 14.84 -0.97
N GLU A 46 -5.22 15.35 -1.58
CA GLU A 46 -6.01 16.47 -1.07
C GLU A 46 -7.49 16.09 -0.97
N THR A 47 -8.12 16.40 0.15
CA THR A 47 -9.54 16.08 0.45
C THR A 47 -10.28 17.29 1.02
N LYS A 48 -11.62 17.21 1.00
CA LYS A 48 -12.51 18.25 1.57
C LYS A 48 -12.86 18.02 3.05
N PHE A 49 -12.44 16.90 3.63
CA PHE A 49 -12.75 16.48 4.99
C PHE A 49 -11.62 15.64 5.57
N MET A 50 -11.54 15.52 6.90
CA MET A 50 -10.54 14.70 7.60
C MET A 50 -11.09 13.92 8.81
N ASP A 51 -12.40 13.98 9.03
CA ASP A 51 -13.09 13.57 10.26
C ASP A 51 -13.98 12.33 10.09
N LYS A 52 -13.93 11.68 8.92
CA LYS A 52 -14.69 10.44 8.63
C LYS A 52 -13.91 9.49 7.71
N PRO A 53 -14.19 8.18 7.74
CA PRO A 53 -13.75 7.26 6.70
C PRO A 53 -14.34 7.64 5.31
N PRO A 54 -13.64 7.37 4.20
CA PRO A 54 -14.19 7.62 2.87
C PRO A 54 -15.33 6.66 2.53
N SER A 55 -16.39 7.22 1.97
CA SER A 55 -17.47 6.50 1.31
C SER A 55 -17.12 6.23 -0.16
N PRO A 56 -17.86 5.33 -0.84
CA PRO A 56 -17.66 5.09 -2.27
C PRO A 56 -17.81 6.32 -3.16
N GLN A 57 -18.41 7.42 -2.67
CA GLN A 57 -18.61 8.65 -3.44
C GLN A 57 -17.48 9.68 -3.21
N ASP A 58 -16.70 9.51 -2.14
CA ASP A 58 -15.65 10.45 -1.78
C ASP A 58 -14.41 10.25 -2.67
N LYS A 59 -13.91 11.34 -3.24
CA LYS A 59 -12.69 11.36 -4.04
C LYS A 59 -11.59 12.14 -3.33
N ALA A 60 -10.36 11.70 -3.53
CA ALA A 60 -9.16 12.47 -3.20
C ALA A 60 -8.53 13.00 -4.48
N ASN A 61 -8.09 14.26 -4.48
CA ASN A 61 -7.26 14.78 -5.56
C ASN A 61 -5.83 14.24 -5.37
N ILE A 62 -5.17 13.94 -6.47
CA ILE A 62 -3.74 13.63 -6.50
C ILE A 62 -3.04 14.91 -6.93
N CYS A 63 -2.13 15.37 -6.09
CA CYS A 63 -1.49 16.67 -6.19
C CYS A 63 0.02 16.53 -6.30
N LEU A 64 0.62 17.48 -6.99
CA LEU A 64 2.05 17.67 -7.15
C LEU A 64 2.40 19.05 -6.60
N ILE A 65 3.38 19.12 -5.72
CA ILE A 65 3.92 20.35 -5.15
C ILE A 65 5.30 20.58 -5.78
N ASP A 66 5.54 21.77 -6.31
CA ASP A 66 6.87 22.23 -6.70
C ASP A 66 7.70 22.49 -5.44
N TYR A 67 8.35 21.45 -4.94
CA TYR A 67 9.04 21.47 -3.65
C TYR A 67 10.33 22.30 -3.70
N ALA A 68 11.00 22.34 -4.85
CA ALA A 68 12.29 23.01 -4.99
C ALA A 68 12.18 24.53 -5.25
N HIS A 69 11.06 25.02 -5.78
CA HIS A 69 10.93 26.42 -6.18
C HIS A 69 9.97 27.22 -5.29
N ASP A 70 8.66 27.12 -5.53
CA ASP A 70 7.67 28.06 -4.99
C ASP A 70 6.56 27.41 -4.15
N LEU A 71 6.62 26.08 -3.95
CA LEU A 71 5.59 25.29 -3.26
C LEU A 71 4.21 25.39 -3.91
N SER A 72 4.14 25.75 -5.19
CA SER A 72 2.89 25.74 -5.94
C SER A 72 2.33 24.33 -6.03
N LEU A 73 1.00 24.22 -5.86
CA LEU A 73 0.29 22.95 -5.88
C LEU A 73 -0.52 22.82 -7.17
N ARG A 74 -0.27 21.75 -7.92
CA ARG A 74 -1.01 21.36 -9.13
C ARG A 74 -1.80 20.07 -8.87
N ARG A 75 -3.09 20.07 -9.18
CA ARG A 75 -3.92 18.86 -9.17
C ARG A 75 -3.70 18.09 -10.47
N LEU A 76 -3.12 16.90 -10.38
CA LEU A 76 -2.83 16.05 -11.52
C LEU A 76 -4.03 15.17 -11.92
N SER A 77 -4.73 14.63 -10.93
CA SER A 77 -5.81 13.67 -11.15
C SER A 77 -6.72 13.54 -9.93
N GLN A 78 -7.67 12.60 -9.98
CA GLN A 78 -8.52 12.20 -8.87
C GLN A 78 -8.59 10.67 -8.75
N THR A 79 -8.66 10.19 -7.51
CA THR A 79 -8.92 8.78 -7.19
C THR A 79 -10.22 8.62 -6.41
N SER A 80 -10.90 7.49 -6.63
CA SER A 80 -12.03 7.03 -5.81
C SER A 80 -11.73 5.73 -5.05
N ALA A 81 -10.46 5.31 -5.02
CA ALA A 81 -10.00 4.14 -4.28
C ALA A 81 -8.90 4.57 -3.31
N TRP A 82 -9.29 5.02 -2.11
CA TRP A 82 -8.36 5.53 -1.11
C TRP A 82 -8.86 5.29 0.31
N ASN A 83 -7.94 5.38 1.27
CA ASN A 83 -8.21 5.42 2.70
C ASN A 83 -7.15 6.26 3.43
N TRP A 84 -7.35 6.54 4.71
CA TRP A 84 -6.45 7.38 5.50
C TRP A 84 -5.10 6.74 5.82
N GLN A 85 -5.03 5.41 5.88
CA GLN A 85 -3.81 4.72 6.29
C GLN A 85 -2.84 4.58 5.12
N GLN A 86 -3.33 4.18 3.95
CA GLN A 86 -2.52 3.79 2.79
C GLN A 86 -2.69 4.73 1.60
N GLY A 87 -3.54 5.75 1.71
CA GLY A 87 -3.93 6.59 0.58
C GLY A 87 -4.50 5.71 -0.54
N CYS A 88 -4.06 5.95 -1.76
CA CYS A 88 -4.35 5.13 -2.93
C CYS A 88 -3.12 4.36 -3.44
N MET A 89 -2.16 4.03 -2.55
CA MET A 89 -0.84 3.51 -2.94
C MET A 89 -0.10 4.41 -3.94
N LEU A 90 -0.30 5.73 -3.79
CA LEU A 90 0.36 6.76 -4.57
C LEU A 90 1.87 6.66 -4.37
N GLN A 91 2.60 6.52 -5.48
CA GLN A 91 4.06 6.48 -5.46
C GLN A 91 4.63 6.89 -6.82
N TRP A 92 5.90 7.30 -6.80
CA TRP A 92 6.71 7.47 -8.00
C TRP A 92 6.97 6.13 -8.67
N PHE A 93 6.96 6.12 -10.01
CA PHE A 93 7.17 4.90 -10.79
C PHE A 93 8.67 4.58 -10.90
N PRO A 94 9.13 3.36 -10.52
CA PRO A 94 10.55 3.00 -10.56
C PRO A 94 11.19 3.19 -11.94
N GLY A 95 12.38 3.79 -11.97
CA GLY A 95 13.10 4.17 -13.18
C GLY A 95 12.56 5.43 -13.88
N LYS A 96 11.46 6.02 -13.39
CA LYS A 96 10.85 7.25 -13.91
C LYS A 96 10.39 8.18 -12.77
N GLU A 97 11.11 8.18 -11.66
CA GLU A 97 10.69 8.79 -10.39
C GLU A 97 10.68 10.32 -10.37
N ASN A 98 10.95 10.97 -11.51
CA ASN A 98 10.85 12.43 -11.67
C ASN A 98 9.68 12.84 -12.56
N THR A 99 9.10 11.92 -13.32
CA THR A 99 8.14 12.25 -14.39
C THR A 99 6.89 11.38 -14.38
N THR A 100 6.88 10.27 -13.65
CA THR A 100 5.78 9.29 -13.72
C THR A 100 5.39 8.79 -12.35
N ILE A 101 4.08 8.75 -12.12
CA ILE A 101 3.46 8.26 -10.89
C ILE A 101 2.51 7.11 -11.19
N ILE A 102 2.23 6.31 -10.17
CA ILE A 102 1.17 5.32 -10.18
C ILE A 102 0.30 5.43 -8.93
N TYR A 103 -0.99 5.20 -9.10
CA TYR A 103 -1.96 5.22 -8.01
C TYR A 103 -3.16 4.32 -8.32
N ASN A 104 -3.82 3.83 -7.27
CA ASN A 104 -5.03 3.05 -7.38
C ASN A 104 -6.24 3.95 -7.60
N SER A 105 -7.19 3.47 -8.40
CA SER A 105 -8.48 4.11 -8.62
C SER A 105 -9.55 3.04 -8.83
N ARG A 106 -10.76 3.46 -9.17
CA ARG A 106 -11.87 2.57 -9.50
C ARG A 106 -12.46 2.98 -10.84
N GLU A 107 -12.64 2.00 -11.71
CA GLU A 107 -13.22 2.15 -13.04
C GLU A 107 -14.19 1.00 -13.31
N ARG A 108 -15.40 1.32 -13.82
CA ARG A 108 -16.43 0.34 -14.20
C ARG A 108 -16.66 -0.76 -13.14
N GLY A 109 -16.78 -0.34 -11.88
CA GLY A 109 -17.05 -1.24 -10.76
C GLY A 109 -15.89 -2.13 -10.30
N ARG A 110 -14.65 -1.85 -10.76
CA ARG A 110 -13.44 -2.59 -10.39
C ARG A 110 -12.36 -1.65 -9.90
N PHE A 111 -11.52 -2.12 -8.98
CA PHE A 111 -10.29 -1.41 -8.64
C PHE A 111 -9.25 -1.64 -9.74
N ILE A 112 -8.54 -0.58 -10.08
CA ILE A 112 -7.47 -0.55 -11.07
C ILE A 112 -6.30 0.25 -10.51
N SER A 113 -5.18 0.28 -11.22
CA SER A 113 -4.16 1.31 -11.03
C SER A 113 -3.97 2.11 -12.32
N VAL A 114 -3.59 3.37 -12.18
CA VAL A 114 -3.35 4.31 -13.27
C VAL A 114 -1.90 4.76 -13.17
N ILE A 115 -1.19 4.65 -14.29
CA ILE A 115 0.16 5.19 -14.48
C ILE A 115 0.02 6.49 -15.26
N LEU A 116 0.57 7.58 -14.74
CA LEU A 116 0.42 8.93 -15.27
C LEU A 116 1.79 9.61 -15.38
N ASN A 117 2.10 10.14 -16.56
CA ASN A 117 3.22 11.05 -16.75
C ASN A 117 2.79 12.48 -16.38
N ILE A 118 3.56 13.15 -15.51
CA ILE A 118 3.18 14.44 -14.91
C ILE A 118 3.41 15.64 -15.83
N ASP A 119 4.23 15.48 -16.87
CA ASP A 119 4.59 16.55 -17.81
C ASP A 119 3.64 16.56 -19.00
N SER A 120 3.47 15.40 -19.64
CA SER A 120 2.62 15.20 -20.82
C SER A 120 1.14 14.99 -20.49
N GLY A 121 0.83 14.52 -19.28
CA GLY A 121 -0.53 14.09 -18.91
C GLY A 121 -0.93 12.73 -19.51
N GLU A 122 -0.05 12.07 -20.27
CA GLU A 122 -0.30 10.74 -20.80
C GLU A 122 -0.53 9.73 -19.67
N ARG A 123 -1.56 8.88 -19.84
CA ARG A 123 -1.90 7.88 -18.83
C ARG A 123 -2.46 6.61 -19.43
N TRP A 124 -2.27 5.52 -18.70
CA TRP A 124 -2.84 4.21 -18.98
C TRP A 124 -3.08 3.45 -17.68
N SER A 125 -3.78 2.33 -17.74
CA SER A 125 -4.18 1.57 -16.54
C SER A 125 -3.76 0.10 -16.60
N LEU A 126 -3.50 -0.45 -15.41
CA LEU A 126 -3.40 -1.89 -15.18
C LEU A 126 -4.76 -2.42 -14.70
N PRO A 127 -5.12 -3.67 -15.02
CA PRO A 127 -6.44 -4.23 -14.71
C PRO A 127 -6.66 -4.52 -13.22
N MET A 128 -5.66 -4.27 -12.37
CA MET A 128 -5.65 -4.52 -10.94
C MET A 128 -5.07 -3.32 -10.18
N PRO A 129 -5.53 -3.05 -8.94
CA PRO A 129 -4.85 -2.10 -8.07
C PRO A 129 -3.46 -2.65 -7.71
N VAL A 130 -2.49 -1.77 -7.49
CA VAL A 130 -1.13 -2.13 -7.08
C VAL A 130 -0.96 -1.89 -5.58
N TYR A 131 -0.33 -2.84 -4.90
CA TYR A 131 0.12 -2.66 -3.52
C TYR A 131 1.58 -2.17 -3.46
N THR A 132 2.45 -2.81 -4.24
CA THR A 132 3.88 -2.50 -4.33
C THR A 132 4.43 -2.83 -5.71
N LEU A 133 5.54 -2.19 -6.09
CA LEU A 133 6.22 -2.34 -7.37
C LEU A 133 7.58 -2.99 -7.15
N SER A 134 8.04 -3.79 -8.10
CA SER A 134 9.42 -4.25 -8.09
C SER A 134 10.37 -3.07 -8.32
N PRO A 135 11.61 -3.11 -7.78
CA PRO A 135 12.59 -2.03 -7.96
C PRO A 135 12.93 -1.70 -9.42
N ASP A 136 12.77 -2.66 -10.34
CA ASP A 136 12.98 -2.48 -11.77
C ASP A 136 11.74 -1.97 -12.53
N GLY A 137 10.61 -1.79 -11.85
CA GLY A 137 9.36 -1.29 -12.42
C GLY A 137 8.69 -2.23 -13.44
N LYS A 138 9.10 -3.51 -13.49
CA LYS A 138 8.54 -4.51 -14.43
C LYS A 138 7.36 -5.28 -13.87
N TYR A 139 7.32 -5.44 -12.55
CA TYR A 139 6.31 -6.23 -11.86
C TYR A 139 5.64 -5.42 -10.77
N ALA A 140 4.43 -5.82 -10.42
CA ALA A 140 3.73 -5.32 -9.24
C ALA A 140 3.09 -6.47 -8.48
N LEU A 141 2.88 -6.29 -7.19
CA LEU A 141 2.05 -7.19 -6.39
C LEU A 141 0.75 -6.51 -6.01
N SER A 142 -0.29 -7.33 -5.93
CA SER A 142 -1.63 -6.91 -5.53
C SER A 142 -2.26 -7.89 -4.54
N LEU A 143 -3.35 -7.44 -3.94
CA LEU A 143 -4.26 -8.22 -3.11
C LEU A 143 -5.69 -7.73 -3.34
N ASN A 144 -6.65 -8.47 -2.78
CA ASN A 144 -8.05 -8.06 -2.80
C ASN A 144 -8.33 -6.91 -1.82
N PHE A 145 -8.25 -5.67 -2.31
CA PHE A 145 -8.55 -4.47 -1.51
C PHE A 145 -10.00 -4.39 -1.02
N ALA A 146 -10.95 -5.09 -1.67
CA ALA A 146 -12.33 -5.17 -1.18
C ALA A 146 -12.43 -6.07 0.06
N ARG A 147 -11.74 -7.23 0.04
CA ARG A 147 -11.60 -8.10 1.20
C ARG A 147 -10.85 -7.41 2.34
N LEU A 148 -9.80 -6.65 2.01
CA LEU A 148 -9.07 -5.88 3.01
C LEU A 148 -9.97 -4.81 3.66
N ASN A 149 -10.92 -4.23 2.91
CA ASN A 149 -11.87 -3.25 3.45
C ASN A 149 -12.86 -3.88 4.44
N ASP A 150 -13.26 -5.13 4.19
CA ASP A 150 -14.11 -5.91 5.09
C ASP A 150 -13.36 -6.35 6.36
N THR A 151 -12.19 -6.96 6.17
CA THR A 151 -11.42 -7.59 7.25
C THR A 151 -10.60 -6.60 8.08
N ARG A 152 -10.25 -5.44 7.49
CA ARG A 152 -9.47 -4.38 8.12
C ARG A 152 -9.90 -2.99 7.63
N PRO A 153 -11.09 -2.50 8.04
CA PRO A 153 -11.56 -1.18 7.66
C PRO A 153 -10.51 -0.09 7.90
N GLY A 154 -10.33 0.78 6.90
CA GLY A 154 -9.29 1.81 6.89
C GLY A 154 -8.00 1.41 6.17
N TYR A 155 -7.83 0.16 5.74
CA TYR A 155 -6.70 -0.28 4.91
C TYR A 155 -7.10 -0.75 3.51
N GLY A 156 -8.33 -1.25 3.33
CA GLY A 156 -8.88 -1.54 2.00
C GLY A 156 -9.54 -0.34 1.33
N TYR A 157 -10.21 -0.60 0.21
CA TYR A 157 -10.97 0.41 -0.52
C TYR A 157 -12.46 0.07 -0.53
N CYS A 158 -13.29 1.10 -0.34
CA CYS A 158 -14.74 0.97 -0.41
C CYS A 158 -15.23 0.99 -1.86
N GLY A 159 -16.47 0.51 -2.08
CA GLY A 159 -17.17 0.72 -3.35
C GLY A 159 -16.98 -0.36 -4.41
N VAL A 160 -16.32 -1.46 -4.06
CA VAL A 160 -16.36 -2.76 -4.78
C VAL A 160 -16.60 -3.83 -3.71
N LYS A 161 -17.45 -4.83 -4.00
CA LYS A 161 -17.72 -5.93 -3.08
C LYS A 161 -16.65 -7.00 -3.20
N ASP A 162 -16.28 -7.63 -2.09
CA ASP A 162 -15.44 -8.84 -2.10
C ASP A 162 -16.23 -9.99 -2.75
N PRO A 163 -15.81 -10.53 -3.91
CA PRO A 163 -16.48 -11.66 -4.55
C PRO A 163 -16.41 -12.94 -3.70
N TRP A 164 -15.46 -13.03 -2.77
CA TRP A 164 -15.24 -14.18 -1.90
C TRP A 164 -15.64 -13.91 -0.45
N TYR A 165 -16.56 -12.96 -0.24
CA TYR A 165 -16.93 -12.45 1.09
C TYR A 165 -17.29 -13.56 2.09
N SER A 166 -18.02 -14.57 1.64
CA SER A 166 -18.50 -15.67 2.48
C SER A 166 -17.45 -16.77 2.71
N GLU A 167 -16.34 -16.75 1.98
CA GLU A 167 -15.26 -17.72 2.09
C GLU A 167 -14.18 -17.24 3.07
N LYS A 168 -13.85 -18.11 4.03
CA LYS A 168 -12.87 -17.81 5.09
C LYS A 168 -11.44 -17.74 4.56
N ALA A 169 -11.05 -18.68 3.70
CA ALA A 169 -9.74 -18.75 3.05
C ALA A 169 -9.94 -19.23 1.60
N PRO A 170 -10.34 -18.34 0.68
CA PRO A 170 -10.65 -18.70 -0.71
C PRO A 170 -9.42 -19.24 -1.44
N SER A 171 -9.61 -20.23 -2.31
CA SER A 171 -8.55 -20.76 -3.19
C SER A 171 -8.30 -19.88 -4.41
N LYS A 172 -9.20 -18.95 -4.71
CA LYS A 172 -9.18 -18.04 -5.86
C LYS A 172 -8.92 -16.57 -5.48
N ASP A 173 -8.43 -16.36 -4.26
CA ASP A 173 -8.05 -15.04 -3.73
C ASP A 173 -6.75 -15.14 -2.93
N GLY A 174 -5.97 -14.05 -2.91
CA GLY A 174 -4.70 -13.99 -2.21
C GLY A 174 -3.78 -12.91 -2.78
N ILE A 175 -2.56 -13.31 -3.14
CA ILE A 175 -1.54 -12.43 -3.69
C ILE A 175 -1.46 -12.65 -5.19
N TYR A 176 -1.50 -11.54 -5.92
CA TYR A 176 -1.41 -11.54 -7.37
C TYR A 176 -0.12 -10.88 -7.83
N LEU A 177 0.55 -11.51 -8.79
CA LEU A 177 1.64 -10.91 -9.56
C LEU A 177 1.07 -10.24 -10.80
N ILE A 178 1.51 -9.02 -11.08
CA ILE A 178 1.13 -8.26 -12.27
C ILE A 178 2.40 -8.05 -13.09
N ASP A 179 2.36 -8.43 -14.36
CA ASP A 179 3.35 -8.01 -15.35
C ASP A 179 2.90 -6.67 -15.95
N ILE A 180 3.74 -5.65 -15.80
CA ILE A 180 3.39 -4.27 -16.16
C ILE A 180 3.39 -4.08 -17.69
N GLU A 181 4.28 -4.77 -18.41
CA GLU A 181 4.43 -4.64 -19.84
C GLU A 181 3.26 -5.29 -20.58
N SER A 182 2.97 -6.55 -20.27
CA SER A 182 1.86 -7.28 -20.88
C SER A 182 0.49 -6.89 -20.31
N ARG A 183 0.48 -6.25 -19.13
CA ARG A 183 -0.71 -5.92 -18.33
C ARG A 183 -1.50 -7.16 -17.88
N SER A 184 -0.87 -8.33 -17.89
CA SER A 184 -1.46 -9.55 -17.35
C SER A 184 -1.24 -9.65 -15.85
N TYR A 185 -2.06 -10.46 -15.18
CA TYR A 185 -1.88 -10.78 -13.78
C TYR A 185 -2.30 -12.22 -13.51
N GLU A 186 -1.71 -12.81 -12.49
CA GLU A 186 -1.97 -14.18 -12.06
C GLU A 186 -2.02 -14.27 -10.53
N LEU A 187 -2.80 -15.21 -10.00
CA LEU A 187 -2.80 -15.54 -8.58
C LEU A 187 -1.60 -16.43 -8.29
N ILE A 188 -0.63 -15.94 -7.52
CA ILE A 188 0.62 -16.67 -7.23
C ILE A 188 0.59 -17.38 -5.87
N ILE A 189 -0.19 -16.88 -4.91
CA ILE A 189 -0.35 -17.48 -3.59
C ILE A 189 -1.80 -17.31 -3.15
N SER A 190 -2.49 -18.40 -2.85
CA SER A 190 -3.89 -18.36 -2.39
C SER A 190 -4.02 -18.26 -0.87
N LEU A 191 -5.12 -17.69 -0.38
CA LEU A 191 -5.45 -17.70 1.05
C LEU A 191 -5.67 -19.11 1.57
N GLN A 192 -6.20 -20.02 0.75
CA GLN A 192 -6.34 -21.44 1.09
C GLN A 192 -4.99 -22.10 1.35
N GLU A 193 -4.03 -21.93 0.44
CA GLU A 193 -2.66 -22.46 0.58
C GLU A 193 -2.02 -21.93 1.85
N LEU A 194 -2.11 -20.62 2.09
CA LEU A 194 -1.60 -20.02 3.31
C LEU A 194 -2.24 -20.64 4.56
N ALA A 195 -3.56 -20.83 4.59
CA ALA A 195 -4.26 -21.41 5.74
C ALA A 195 -3.86 -22.86 6.04
N GLN A 196 -3.30 -23.59 5.07
CA GLN A 196 -2.84 -24.98 5.23
C GLN A 196 -1.41 -25.08 5.78
N ILE A 197 -0.60 -24.02 5.69
CA ILE A 197 0.77 -24.00 6.20
C ILE A 197 0.76 -23.74 7.70
N ALA A 198 1.30 -24.68 8.48
CA ALA A 198 1.41 -24.60 9.94
C ALA A 198 0.12 -24.06 10.61
N PRO A 199 -1.03 -24.75 10.44
CA PRO A 199 -2.31 -24.27 10.93
C PRO A 199 -2.29 -24.13 12.45
N GLN A 200 -2.97 -23.10 12.96
CA GLN A 200 -3.09 -22.86 14.40
C GLN A 200 -4.53 -23.09 14.86
N PRO A 201 -4.76 -23.48 16.13
CA PRO A 201 -6.12 -23.60 16.68
C PRO A 201 -6.96 -22.32 16.53
N SER A 202 -6.29 -21.15 16.51
CA SER A 202 -6.93 -19.85 16.32
C SER A 202 -7.51 -19.63 14.92
N PHE A 203 -7.24 -20.50 13.94
CA PHE A 203 -7.79 -20.40 12.58
C PHE A 203 -9.27 -20.81 12.54
N GLU A 204 -9.71 -21.64 13.48
CA GLU A 204 -11.06 -22.18 13.58
C GLU A 204 -12.11 -21.07 13.54
N GLY A 205 -12.89 -21.04 12.44
CA GLY A 205 -13.97 -20.08 12.26
C GLY A 205 -13.56 -18.69 11.79
N THR A 206 -12.28 -18.44 11.46
CA THR A 206 -11.77 -17.10 11.14
C THR A 206 -11.75 -16.79 9.65
N LYS A 207 -11.85 -15.50 9.29
CA LYS A 207 -11.54 -15.03 7.93
C LYS A 207 -10.05 -14.73 7.86
N HIS A 208 -9.43 -15.13 6.75
CA HIS A 208 -8.03 -14.92 6.42
C HIS A 208 -7.88 -13.83 5.36
N TRP A 209 -6.82 -13.04 5.44
CA TRP A 209 -6.45 -12.07 4.40
C TRP A 209 -4.94 -11.82 4.39
N VAL A 210 -4.45 -11.29 3.28
CA VAL A 210 -3.07 -10.80 3.16
C VAL A 210 -3.05 -9.28 3.30
N ASN A 211 -1.95 -8.74 3.81
CA ASN A 211 -1.74 -7.30 3.94
C ASN A 211 -0.23 -7.03 3.92
N HIS A 212 0.14 -5.84 3.45
CA HIS A 212 1.50 -5.30 3.54
C HIS A 212 2.49 -6.15 2.76
N LEU A 213 2.48 -5.96 1.44
CA LEU A 213 3.34 -6.64 0.49
C LEU A 213 4.50 -5.70 0.15
N LEU A 214 5.73 -6.22 0.20
CA LEU A 214 6.91 -5.43 -0.11
C LEU A 214 7.97 -6.30 -0.80
N PHE A 215 8.36 -5.93 -2.02
CA PHE A 215 9.52 -6.52 -2.68
C PHE A 215 10.80 -6.22 -1.89
N ASN A 216 11.74 -7.16 -1.89
CA ASN A 216 13.09 -6.89 -1.44
C ASN A 216 13.81 -5.94 -2.40
N THR A 217 14.96 -5.43 -1.99
CA THR A 217 15.72 -4.42 -2.76
C THR A 217 16.19 -4.91 -4.13
N ARG A 218 16.20 -6.23 -4.38
CA ARG A 218 16.49 -6.84 -5.70
C ARG A 218 15.25 -7.18 -6.54
N GLY A 219 14.05 -7.17 -5.97
CA GLY A 219 12.81 -7.52 -6.66
C GLY A 219 12.64 -9.01 -6.99
N ASN A 220 13.50 -9.90 -6.49
CA ASN A 220 13.38 -11.34 -6.71
C ASN A 220 12.58 -12.04 -5.60
N ARG A 221 12.37 -11.38 -4.45
CA ARG A 221 11.59 -11.89 -3.32
C ARG A 221 10.65 -10.82 -2.81
N PHE A 222 9.56 -11.21 -2.15
CA PHE A 222 8.72 -10.28 -1.40
C PHE A 222 8.35 -10.85 -0.03
N VAL A 223 8.13 -9.94 0.92
CA VAL A 223 7.58 -10.21 2.24
C VAL A 223 6.11 -9.81 2.26
N PHE A 224 5.31 -10.53 3.05
CA PHE A 224 3.92 -10.18 3.30
C PHE A 224 3.42 -10.64 4.66
N LEU A 225 2.33 -10.04 5.12
CA LEU A 225 1.63 -10.45 6.33
C LEU A 225 0.38 -11.25 5.98
N HIS A 226 0.29 -12.45 6.55
CA HIS A 226 -0.94 -13.21 6.58
C HIS A 226 -1.63 -12.98 7.93
N ARG A 227 -2.90 -12.56 7.88
CA ARG A 227 -3.70 -12.24 9.05
C ARG A 227 -5.00 -13.01 9.07
N TRP A 228 -5.51 -13.21 10.27
CA TRP A 228 -6.81 -13.83 10.48
C TRP A 228 -7.48 -13.29 11.74
N ALA A 229 -8.81 -13.29 11.73
CA ALA A 229 -9.63 -12.90 12.86
C ALA A 229 -11.02 -13.54 12.78
N ARG A 230 -11.63 -13.75 13.95
CA ARG A 230 -13.09 -13.88 14.01
C ARG A 230 -13.74 -12.52 13.73
N PRO A 231 -14.95 -12.47 13.14
CA PRO A 231 -15.68 -11.21 12.99
C PRO A 231 -15.75 -10.44 14.32
N GLY A 232 -15.35 -9.17 14.31
CA GLY A 232 -15.28 -8.30 15.50
C GLY A 232 -14.17 -8.61 16.49
N GLY A 233 -13.37 -9.65 16.27
CA GLY A 233 -12.25 -10.04 17.13
C GLY A 233 -10.95 -9.31 16.79
N ARG A 234 -9.97 -9.38 17.70
CA ARG A 234 -8.61 -8.95 17.43
C ARG A 234 -7.97 -9.88 16.39
N PHE A 235 -7.32 -9.30 15.39
CA PHE A 235 -6.58 -10.07 14.41
C PHE A 235 -5.23 -10.53 14.95
N LEU A 236 -4.81 -11.69 14.48
CA LEU A 236 -3.46 -12.22 14.64
C LEU A 236 -2.70 -12.08 13.32
N THR A 237 -1.38 -12.01 13.40
CA THR A 237 -0.51 -11.80 12.24
C THR A 237 0.65 -12.76 12.25
N ARG A 238 0.97 -13.29 11.08
CA ARG A 238 2.23 -13.98 10.80
C ARG A 238 2.88 -13.42 9.54
N MET A 239 4.19 -13.58 9.43
CA MET A 239 4.99 -13.03 8.35
C MET A 239 5.53 -14.15 7.47
N PHE A 240 5.42 -13.96 6.16
CA PHE A 240 5.96 -14.85 5.15
C PHE A 240 6.88 -14.09 4.19
N THR A 241 7.76 -14.83 3.53
CA THR A 241 8.42 -14.41 2.30
C THR A 241 8.23 -15.45 1.21
N ALA A 242 8.17 -15.03 -0.03
CA ALA A 242 8.14 -15.90 -1.20
C ALA A 242 8.95 -15.29 -2.34
N ASP A 243 9.45 -16.12 -3.25
CA ASP A 243 10.01 -15.65 -4.51
C ASP A 243 8.93 -14.91 -5.32
N ARG A 244 9.37 -14.09 -6.28
CA ARG A 244 8.46 -13.21 -7.04
C ARG A 244 7.27 -13.93 -7.68
N ASP A 245 7.46 -15.18 -8.11
CA ASP A 245 6.45 -16.03 -8.73
C ASP A 245 5.55 -16.79 -7.71
N GLY A 246 5.75 -16.53 -6.41
CA GLY A 246 5.01 -17.17 -5.32
C GLY A 246 5.63 -18.47 -4.81
N THR A 247 6.69 -18.97 -5.46
CA THR A 247 7.40 -20.17 -5.01
C THR A 247 8.32 -19.89 -3.83
N ASP A 248 8.98 -20.94 -3.31
CA ASP A 248 9.88 -20.88 -2.16
C ASP A 248 9.30 -20.07 -1.00
N LEU A 249 8.11 -20.47 -0.54
CA LEU A 249 7.36 -19.81 0.52
C LEU A 249 7.91 -20.19 1.90
N HIS A 250 8.34 -19.19 2.69
CA HIS A 250 8.87 -19.37 4.05
C HIS A 250 8.06 -18.61 5.09
N LEU A 251 7.68 -19.30 6.15
CA LEU A 251 7.05 -18.71 7.34
C LEU A 251 8.15 -18.17 8.28
N LEU A 252 8.33 -16.86 8.32
CA LEU A 252 9.41 -16.22 9.10
C LEU A 252 9.02 -15.98 10.56
N VAL A 253 7.81 -15.50 10.80
CA VAL A 253 7.31 -15.17 12.15
C VAL A 253 5.92 -15.74 12.31
N ASN A 254 5.73 -16.63 13.29
CA ASN A 254 4.46 -17.31 13.55
C ASN A 254 3.86 -17.01 14.95
N SER A 255 4.37 -15.99 15.66
CA SER A 255 3.99 -15.68 17.04
C SER A 255 2.61 -15.03 17.19
N GLY A 256 1.93 -14.72 16.09
CA GLY A 256 0.65 -14.00 16.09
C GLY A 256 0.79 -12.48 16.22
N VAL A 257 2.01 -11.96 16.45
CA VAL A 257 2.27 -10.52 16.61
C VAL A 257 3.49 -10.09 15.80
N VAL A 258 3.23 -9.44 14.68
CA VAL A 258 4.20 -8.72 13.87
C VAL A 258 3.52 -7.51 13.22
N SER A 259 4.19 -6.36 13.21
CA SER A 259 3.58 -5.11 12.72
C SER A 259 4.43 -4.38 11.68
N HIS A 260 5.30 -3.48 12.11
CA HIS A 260 6.18 -2.68 11.25
C HIS A 260 7.39 -3.52 10.87
N PHE A 261 7.73 -3.47 9.59
CA PHE A 261 8.92 -4.10 9.07
C PHE A 261 9.40 -3.34 7.84
N ASP A 262 10.66 -3.54 7.51
CA ASP A 262 11.23 -3.17 6.21
C ASP A 262 12.39 -4.12 5.86
N TRP A 263 12.74 -4.16 4.58
CA TRP A 263 13.95 -4.81 4.11
C TRP A 263 15.15 -3.94 4.46
N LYS A 264 16.11 -4.49 5.22
CA LYS A 264 17.41 -3.84 5.40
C LYS A 264 18.23 -3.92 4.12
N ASP A 265 18.14 -5.06 3.43
CA ASP A 265 18.81 -5.37 2.17
C ASP A 265 18.06 -6.51 1.46
N ASP A 266 18.67 -7.15 0.46
CA ASP A 266 18.01 -8.18 -0.34
C ASP A 266 17.77 -9.50 0.42
N LYS A 267 18.31 -9.65 1.64
CA LYS A 267 18.28 -10.89 2.43
C LYS A 267 17.71 -10.72 3.83
N TYR A 268 17.89 -9.56 4.46
CA TYR A 268 17.53 -9.34 5.87
C TYR A 268 16.33 -8.41 6.02
N ILE A 269 15.41 -8.79 6.92
CA ILE A 269 14.23 -8.00 7.30
C ILE A 269 14.43 -7.51 8.73
N LEU A 270 14.15 -6.23 8.96
CA LEU A 270 13.99 -5.67 10.30
C LEU A 270 12.49 -5.62 10.61
N ALA A 271 12.06 -6.29 11.68
CA ALA A 271 10.65 -6.36 12.04
C ALA A 271 10.45 -6.14 13.53
N TRP A 272 9.37 -5.43 13.88
CA TRP A 272 8.83 -5.45 15.22
C TRP A 272 7.88 -6.64 15.37
N CYS A 273 8.25 -7.59 16.22
CA CYS A 273 7.47 -8.79 16.53
C CYS A 273 7.65 -9.21 18.00
N LYS A 274 6.79 -10.12 18.47
CA LYS A 274 6.96 -10.82 19.75
C LYS A 274 7.47 -12.23 19.56
#